data_AF-A0A1A7QK44-F1
#
_entry.id   AF-A0A1A7QK44-F1
#
_cell.length_a   1.000
_cell.length_b   1.000
_cell.length_c   1.000
_cell.angle_alpha   90.00
_cell.angle_beta   90.00
_cell.angle_gamma   90.00
#
_symmetry.space_group_name_H-M   'P 1'
#
loop_
_entity.id
_entity.type
_entity.pdbx_description
1 polymer ?
#
loop_
_entity_poly.entity_id
_entity_poly.type
_entity_poly.pdbx_seq_one_letter_code
_entity_poly.pdbx_strand_id
1 'polypeptide(L)'
;MSGPQAVHSPVKAQSEADPARTELRETAQQFEAILLRQMLASARNVDFGGNDLFGGESDKTFHEMRDARFAEITAQSGQFGFAAAIEQQLERFLPQGND
;
A
#
# COMPACT_ATOMS: atom_id res chain seq x y z
N MET A 1 51.30 -17.21 -27.13
CA MET A 1 51.15 -16.73 -25.74
C MET A 1 49.86 -15.96 -25.68
N SER A 2 48.94 -16.39 -24.82
CA SER A 2 47.54 -15.96 -24.74
C SER A 2 47.39 -14.47 -24.39
N GLY A 3 46.36 -13.85 -24.95
CA GLY A 3 46.10 -12.41 -24.98
C GLY A 3 45.64 -11.77 -23.66
N PRO A 4 45.26 -10.47 -23.71
CA PRO A 4 44.92 -9.69 -22.53
C PRO A 4 43.53 -10.07 -22.02
N GLN A 5 43.41 -10.39 -20.73
CA GLN A 5 42.11 -10.53 -20.08
C GLN A 5 41.60 -9.15 -19.68
N ALA A 6 40.65 -8.63 -20.46
CA ALA A 6 39.73 -7.61 -19.99
C ALA A 6 38.67 -8.29 -19.11
N VAL A 7 38.68 -8.00 -17.81
CA VAL A 7 37.52 -8.27 -16.95
C VAL A 7 36.84 -6.95 -16.66
N HIS A 8 35.86 -6.62 -17.51
CA HIS A 8 34.89 -5.57 -17.24
C HIS A 8 33.93 -6.09 -16.17
N SER A 9 33.83 -5.38 -15.06
CA SER A 9 32.79 -5.63 -14.05
C SER A 9 31.41 -5.32 -14.64
N PRO A 10 30.35 -6.11 -14.40
CA PRO A 10 29.01 -5.55 -14.41
C PRO A 10 28.76 -4.99 -13.01
N VAL A 11 28.88 -3.67 -12.88
CA VAL A 11 28.04 -2.94 -11.93
C VAL A 11 26.61 -3.39 -12.25
N LYS A 12 26.00 -4.17 -11.34
CA LYS A 12 24.58 -4.49 -11.39
C LYS A 12 23.84 -3.18 -11.65
N ALA A 13 23.26 -3.09 -12.84
CA ALA A 13 22.43 -1.98 -13.24
C ALA A 13 21.47 -1.69 -12.10
N GLN A 14 21.57 -0.48 -11.58
CA GLN A 14 20.58 0.12 -10.72
C GLN A 14 19.28 0.07 -11.52
N SER A 15 18.44 -0.89 -11.18
CA SER A 15 17.24 -1.22 -11.93
C SER A 15 16.35 0.02 -11.99
N GLU A 16 16.05 0.47 -13.20
CA GLU A 16 14.78 1.13 -13.47
C GLU A 16 13.68 0.31 -12.78
N ALA A 17 12.77 0.98 -12.10
CA ALA A 17 11.76 0.34 -11.26
C ALA A 17 11.05 -0.76 -12.06
N ASP A 18 11.25 -2.02 -11.64
CA ASP A 18 10.58 -3.18 -12.20
C ASP A 18 9.06 -2.91 -12.18
N PRO A 19 8.36 -2.92 -13.33
CA PRO A 19 6.94 -2.62 -13.39
C PRO A 19 6.12 -3.49 -12.43
N ALA A 20 6.54 -4.74 -12.20
CA ALA A 20 5.87 -5.63 -11.26
C ALA A 20 6.02 -5.19 -9.79
N ARG A 21 7.15 -4.56 -9.43
CA ARG A 21 7.34 -3.99 -8.09
C ARG A 21 6.52 -2.72 -7.89
N THR A 22 6.39 -1.90 -8.92
CA THR A 22 5.55 -0.70 -8.88
C THR A 22 4.08 -1.08 -8.72
N GLU A 23 3.59 -2.02 -9.53
CA GLU A 23 2.23 -2.55 -9.42
C GLU A 23 1.95 -3.18 -8.05
N LEU A 24 2.91 -3.94 -7.50
CA LEU A 24 2.80 -4.50 -6.17
C LEU A 24 2.65 -3.42 -5.09
N ARG A 25 3.46 -2.35 -5.15
CA ARG A 25 3.38 -1.22 -4.23
C ARG A 25 2.03 -0.53 -4.30
N GLU A 26 1.57 -0.17 -5.50
CA GLU A 26 0.29 0.50 -5.69
C GLU A 26 -0.86 -0.36 -5.16
N THR A 27 -0.85 -1.65 -5.48
CA THR A 27 -1.88 -2.59 -5.01
C THR A 27 -1.86 -2.72 -3.49
N ALA A 28 -0.68 -2.84 -2.88
CA ALA A 28 -0.53 -2.91 -1.42
C ALA A 28 -1.07 -1.66 -0.71
N GLN A 29 -0.86 -0.47 -1.28
CA GLN A 29 -1.45 0.78 -0.78
C GLN A 29 -2.98 0.76 -0.86
N GLN A 30 -3.57 0.21 -1.93
CA GLN A 30 -5.03 0.07 -2.03
C GLN A 30 -5.61 -0.87 -0.96
N PHE A 31 -4.89 -1.96 -0.64
CA PHE A 31 -5.27 -2.84 0.47
C PHE A 31 -5.16 -2.13 1.83
N GLU A 32 -4.09 -1.37 2.07
CA GLU A 32 -3.96 -0.56 3.28
C GLU A 32 -5.11 0.45 3.42
N ALA A 33 -5.52 1.09 2.31
CA ALA A 33 -6.67 1.99 2.31
C ALA A 33 -7.98 1.25 2.69
N ILE A 34 -8.21 0.03 2.19
CA ILE A 34 -9.37 -0.79 2.59
C ILE A 34 -9.36 -1.10 4.09
N LEU A 35 -8.22 -1.54 4.61
CA LEU A 35 -8.05 -1.87 6.04
C LEU A 35 -8.28 -0.64 6.92
N LEU A 36 -7.74 0.51 6.52
CA LEU A 36 -7.91 1.77 7.24
C LEU A 36 -9.36 2.24 7.24
N ARG A 37 -10.10 2.11 6.11
CA ARG A 37 -11.55 2.36 6.09
C ARG A 37 -12.29 1.45 7.06
N GLN A 38 -11.95 0.17 7.12
CA GLN A 38 -12.56 -0.78 8.06
C GLN A 38 -12.24 -0.41 9.52
N MET A 39 -11.01 0.02 9.81
CA MET A 39 -10.61 0.49 11.13
C MET A 39 -11.41 1.74 11.54
N LEU A 40 -11.52 2.73 10.65
CA LEU A 40 -12.28 3.97 10.90
C LEU A 40 -13.77 3.71 11.08
N ALA A 41 -14.36 2.82 10.27
CA ALA A 41 -15.73 2.36 10.41
C ALA A 41 -15.97 1.63 11.74
N SER A 42 -14.98 0.87 12.23
CA SER A 42 -15.08 0.19 13.53
C SER A 42 -14.95 1.18 14.68
N ALA A 43 -14.05 2.16 14.58
CA ALA A 43 -13.84 3.18 15.61
C ALA A 43 -15.08 4.04 15.86
N ARG A 44 -15.84 4.40 14.81
CA ARG A 44 -17.10 5.16 14.95
C ARG A 44 -18.25 4.34 15.55
N ASN A 45 -18.23 3.02 15.37
CA ASN A 45 -19.24 2.11 15.91
C ASN A 45 -19.03 1.86 17.41
N VAL A 46 -17.91 2.31 17.97
CA VAL A 46 -17.72 2.35 19.43
C VAL A 46 -18.65 3.42 20.00
N ASP A 47 -19.81 2.97 20.49
CA ASP A 47 -20.81 3.81 21.14
C ASP A 47 -20.35 4.21 22.55
N PHE A 48 -20.27 5.51 22.81
CA PHE A 48 -19.99 6.09 24.13
C PHE A 48 -21.27 6.50 24.88
N GLY A 49 -22.44 5.95 24.50
CA GLY A 49 -23.68 6.05 25.27
C GLY A 49 -24.53 7.28 24.99
N GLY A 50 -24.65 7.72 23.73
CA GLY A 50 -25.49 8.90 23.44
C GLY A 50 -25.80 9.25 21.98
N ASN A 51 -25.42 8.43 20.99
CA ASN A 51 -25.43 8.87 19.59
C ASN A 51 -26.70 8.50 18.78
N ASP A 52 -27.65 7.78 19.37
CA ASP A 52 -28.82 7.27 18.61
C ASP A 52 -29.81 8.37 18.16
N LEU A 53 -29.55 9.63 18.55
CA LEU A 53 -30.41 10.79 18.24
C LEU A 53 -29.82 11.76 17.19
N PHE A 54 -28.58 11.60 16.75
CA PHE A 54 -27.89 12.57 15.87
C PHE A 54 -27.34 12.00 14.55
N GLY A 55 -27.66 10.75 14.18
CA GLY A 55 -27.08 10.07 13.01
C GLY A 55 -28.05 9.90 11.83
N GLY A 56 -28.24 10.95 11.03
CA GLY A 56 -29.02 10.86 9.78
C GLY A 56 -28.30 10.09 8.66
N GLU A 57 -29.06 9.59 7.66
CA GLU A 57 -28.50 8.89 6.48
C GLU A 57 -27.48 9.75 5.71
N SER A 58 -27.75 11.06 5.58
CA SER A 58 -26.86 12.01 4.91
C SER A 58 -25.48 12.11 5.58
N ASP A 59 -25.45 12.06 6.91
CA ASP A 59 -24.20 12.13 7.67
C ASP A 59 -23.38 10.84 7.53
N LYS A 60 -24.04 9.68 7.40
CA LYS A 60 -23.38 8.39 7.12
C LYS A 60 -22.64 8.44 5.79
N THR A 61 -23.32 8.86 4.73
CA THR A 61 -22.72 9.01 3.39
C THR A 61 -21.54 9.99 3.40
N PHE A 62 -21.68 11.13 4.10
CA PHE A 62 -20.58 12.09 4.23
C PHE A 62 -19.38 11.48 4.97
N HIS A 63 -19.60 10.78 6.07
CA HIS A 63 -18.54 10.10 6.82
C HIS A 63 -17.86 9.00 6.01
N GLU A 64 -18.61 8.23 5.21
CA GLU A 64 -18.03 7.23 4.31
C GLU A 64 -17.12 7.87 3.26
N MET A 65 -17.56 8.94 2.60
CA MET A 65 -16.77 9.68 1.62
C MET A 65 -15.50 10.28 2.24
N ARG A 66 -15.65 10.90 3.43
CA ARG A 66 -14.53 11.48 4.17
C ARG A 66 -13.51 10.41 4.55
N ASP A 67 -13.96 9.32 5.14
CA ASP A 67 -13.09 8.26 5.60
C ASP A 67 -12.41 7.54 4.42
N ALA A 68 -13.10 7.42 3.27
CA ALA A 68 -12.49 6.90 2.05
C ALA A 68 -11.35 7.78 1.55
N ARG A 69 -11.56 9.10 1.48
CA ARG A 69 -10.51 10.04 1.05
C ARG A 69 -9.33 10.09 2.03
N PHE A 70 -9.63 10.09 3.33
CA PHE A 70 -8.61 10.07 4.36
C PHE A 70 -7.77 8.79 4.31
N ALA A 71 -8.42 7.64 4.13
CA ALA A 71 -7.73 6.36 4.06
C ALA A 71 -6.80 6.28 2.84
N GLU A 72 -7.24 6.77 1.69
CA GLU A 72 -6.43 6.82 0.46
C GLU A 72 -5.17 7.69 0.63
N ILE A 73 -5.33 8.93 1.12
CA ILE A 73 -4.19 9.85 1.33
C ILE A 73 -3.20 9.23 2.34
N THR A 74 -3.71 8.62 3.40
CA THR A 74 -2.85 8.06 4.43
C THR A 74 -2.14 6.80 3.97
N ALA A 75 -2.81 5.94 3.21
CA ALA A 75 -2.18 4.76 2.62
C ALA A 75 -1.04 5.12 1.65
N GLN A 76 -1.20 6.20 0.89
CA GLN A 76 -0.14 6.72 0.00
C GLN A 76 1.09 7.21 0.78
N SER A 77 0.90 7.71 2.01
CA SER A 77 2.01 8.13 2.88
C SER A 77 2.81 6.96 3.47
N GLY A 78 2.22 5.76 3.53
CA GLY A 78 2.85 4.57 4.11
C GLY A 78 3.02 4.59 5.64
N GLN A 79 2.39 5.54 6.34
CA GLN A 79 2.59 5.75 7.79
C GLN A 79 2.12 4.59 8.67
N PHE A 80 1.16 3.77 8.21
CA PHE A 80 0.64 2.62 8.96
C PHE A 80 1.45 1.34 8.75
N GLY A 81 2.14 1.21 7.62
CA GLY A 81 3.08 0.12 7.35
C GLY A 81 2.48 -1.23 6.95
N PHE A 82 1.16 -1.35 6.79
CA PHE A 82 0.53 -2.56 6.26
C PHE A 82 0.88 -2.77 4.78
N ALA A 83 0.90 -1.69 3.99
CA ALA A 83 1.32 -1.76 2.58
C ALA A 83 2.75 -2.30 2.47
N ALA A 84 3.67 -1.78 3.30
CA ALA A 84 5.05 -2.24 3.34
C ALA A 84 5.18 -3.71 3.77
N ALA A 85 4.41 -4.16 4.74
CA ALA A 85 4.40 -5.57 5.16
C ALA A 85 3.88 -6.50 4.04
N ILE A 86 2.86 -6.07 3.29
CA ILE A 86 2.32 -6.79 2.13
C ILE A 86 3.37 -6.87 1.02
N GLU A 87 4.02 -5.75 0.69
CA GLU A 87 5.12 -5.70 -0.29
C GLU A 87 6.22 -6.70 0.09
N GLN A 88 6.78 -6.61 1.30
CA GLN A 88 7.84 -7.51 1.75
C GLN A 88 7.46 -8.99 1.69
N GLN A 89 6.21 -9.31 2.01
CA GLN A 89 5.72 -10.68 1.95
C GLN A 89 5.50 -11.18 0.52
N LEU A 90 5.14 -10.31 -0.41
CA LEU A 90 4.80 -10.68 -1.78
C LEU A 90 5.96 -10.53 -2.77
N GLU A 91 6.96 -9.70 -2.47
CA GLU A 91 8.16 -9.50 -3.29
C GLU A 91 8.88 -10.81 -3.62
N ARG A 92 8.86 -11.79 -2.71
CA ARG A 92 9.45 -13.12 -2.94
C ARG A 92 8.78 -13.95 -4.04
N PHE A 93 7.54 -13.60 -4.39
CA PHE A 93 6.76 -14.26 -5.44
C PHE A 93 6.82 -13.50 -6.76
N LEU A 94 7.45 -12.32 -6.81
CA LEU A 94 7.65 -11.62 -8.06
C LEU A 94 8.57 -12.45 -8.97
N PRO A 95 8.25 -12.57 -10.26
CA PRO A 95 9.09 -13.27 -11.20
C PRO A 95 10.49 -12.66 -11.15
N GLN A 96 11.49 -13.47 -10.83
CA GLN A 96 12.88 -13.09 -11.06
C GLN A 96 13.02 -13.05 -12.57
N GLY A 97 13.28 -11.87 -13.15
CA GLY A 97 13.50 -11.72 -14.58
C GLY A 97 14.59 -12.68 -15.06
N ASN A 98 14.17 -13.85 -15.51
CA ASN A 98 15.00 -14.79 -16.25
C ASN A 98 14.70 -14.51 -17.72
N ASP A 99 15.73 -14.02 -18.41
CA ASP A 99 15.83 -14.05 -19.87
C ASP A 99 15.70 -15.48 -20.41
#